data_AF-A0A316MDZ7-F1
#
_entry.id   AF-A0A316MDZ7-F1
#
_cell.length_a   1.000
_cell.length_b   1.000
_cell.length_c   1.000
_cell.angle_alpha   90.00
_cell.angle_beta   90.00
_cell.angle_gamma   90.00
#
_symmetry.space_group_name_H-M   'P 1'
#
loop_
_entity.id
_entity.type
_entity.pdbx_description
1 polymer ?
#
loop_
_entity_poly.entity_id
_entity_poly.type
_entity_poly.pdbx_seq_one_letter_code
_entity_poly.pdbx_strand_id
1 'polypeptide(L)' 'MYNFFDQTQVICNLDYYNDTVHYSAEVSSMILNWMKEGTGLITKDNYEQKLSEEADYFNHYDYDSIYAVLGEVTP' A
#
# COMPACT_ATOMS: atom_id res chain seq x y z
N MET A 1 5.68 -4.85 15.56
CA MET A 1 4.49 -4.54 14.75
C MET A 1 4.95 -4.36 13.32
N TYR A 2 4.16 -4.70 12.31
CA TYR A 2 4.51 -4.48 10.90
C TYR A 2 3.52 -3.51 10.26
N ASN A 3 4.04 -2.63 9.40
CA ASN A 3 3.28 -1.67 8.60
C ASN A 3 3.81 -1.69 7.16
N PHE A 4 2.89 -1.82 6.20
CA PHE A 4 3.16 -1.96 4.76
C PHE A 4 2.45 -0.88 3.92
N PHE A 5 1.98 0.22 4.53
CA PHE A 5 1.36 1.32 3.78
C PHE A 5 2.33 2.04 2.84
N ASP A 6 3.64 1.82 3.00
CA ASP A 6 4.68 2.28 2.07
C ASP A 6 4.87 1.36 0.85
N GLN A 7 4.20 0.21 0.79
CA GLN A 7 4.29 -0.72 -0.34
C GLN A 7 3.33 -0.29 -1.46
N THR A 8 3.67 0.80 -2.14
CA THR A 8 2.87 1.42 -3.21
C THR A 8 2.53 0.46 -4.35
N GLN A 9 3.40 -0.53 -4.63
CA GLN A 9 3.11 -1.59 -5.61
C GLN A 9 1.89 -2.46 -5.26
N VAL A 10 1.49 -2.48 -3.98
CA VAL A 10 0.28 -3.17 -3.51
C VAL A 10 -0.85 -2.19 -3.30
N ILE A 11 -0.63 -1.11 -2.55
CA ILE A 11 -1.73 -0.20 -2.16
C ILE A 11 -2.29 0.63 -3.32
N CYS A 12 -1.52 0.83 -4.40
CA CYS A 12 -1.99 1.54 -5.60
C CYS A 12 -2.48 0.58 -6.70
N ASN A 13 -2.40 -0.73 -6.51
CA ASN A 13 -2.84 -1.70 -7.50
C ASN A 13 -4.26 -2.20 -7.20
N LEU A 14 -5.21 -1.84 -8.07
CA LEU A 14 -6.61 -2.24 -7.95
C LEU A 14 -6.82 -3.75 -8.10
N ASP A 15 -5.94 -4.47 -8.80
CA ASP A 15 -6.00 -5.93 -8.93
C ASP A 15 -5.74 -6.65 -7.60
N TYR A 16 -5.09 -5.96 -6.66
CA TYR A 16 -4.80 -6.45 -5.32
C TYR A 16 -5.82 -5.96 -4.28
N TYR A 17 -6.89 -5.29 -4.71
CA TYR A 17 -7.99 -4.94 -3.83
C TYR A 17 -8.59 -6.20 -3.20
N ASN A 18 -8.68 -6.20 -1.88
CA ASN A 18 -9.22 -7.29 -1.09
C ASN A 18 -10.42 -6.79 -0.28
N ASP A 19 -11.50 -7.56 -0.33
CA ASP A 19 -12.61 -7.45 0.60
C ASP A 19 -12.85 -8.82 1.25
N THR A 20 -13.92 -8.95 2.03
CA THR A 20 -14.28 -10.20 2.71
C THR A 20 -14.50 -11.41 1.78
N VAL A 21 -14.59 -11.21 0.48
CA VAL A 21 -14.81 -12.23 -0.55
C VAL A 21 -13.57 -12.40 -1.46
N HIS A 22 -12.82 -11.32 -1.73
CA HIS A 22 -11.74 -11.30 -2.72
C HIS A 22 -10.35 -11.48 -2.11
N TYR A 23 -9.98 -12.72 -1.74
CA TYR A 23 -8.64 -13.07 -1.24
C TYR A 23 -7.53 -13.06 -2.31
N SER A 24 -6.43 -12.36 -2.06
CA SER A 24 -5.20 -12.45 -2.87
C SER A 24 -4.11 -13.24 -2.15
N ALA A 25 -3.87 -14.47 -2.63
CA ALA A 25 -2.79 -15.33 -2.14
C ALA A 25 -1.39 -14.74 -2.42
N GLU A 26 -1.29 -13.97 -3.50
CA GLU A 26 -0.05 -13.32 -3.91
C GLU A 26 0.36 -12.23 -2.92
N VAL A 27 -0.54 -11.31 -2.59
CA VAL A 27 -0.30 -10.25 -1.59
C VAL A 27 0.07 -10.86 -0.24
N SER A 28 -0.61 -11.93 0.16
CA SER A 28 -0.31 -12.66 1.39
C SER A 28 1.12 -13.23 1.37
N SER A 29 1.56 -13.77 0.23
CA SER A 29 2.92 -14.29 0.07
C SER A 29 3.97 -13.17 0.09
N MET A 30 3.66 -12.01 -0.50
CA MET A 30 4.53 -10.83 -0.46
C MET A 30 4.72 -10.34 0.99
N ILE A 31 3.64 -10.24 1.76
CA ILE A 31 3.68 -9.85 3.18
C ILE A 31 4.59 -10.80 3.98
N LEU A 32 4.47 -12.11 3.79
CA LEU A 32 5.32 -13.09 4.48
C LEU A 32 6.80 -12.94 4.14
N ASN A 33 7.12 -12.69 2.87
CA ASN A 33 8.50 -12.44 2.44
C ASN A 33 9.05 -11.15 3.06
N TRP A 34 8.27 -10.06 3.06
CA TRP A 34 8.67 -8.81 3.70
C TRP A 34 8.91 -8.96 5.20
N MET A 35 8.03 -9.69 5.90
CA MET A 35 8.22 -9.96 7.31
C MET A 35 9.52 -10.72 7.58
N LYS A 36 9.83 -11.72 6.75
CA LYS A 36 11.08 -12.50 6.82
C LYS A 36 12.31 -11.62 6.59
N GLU A 37 12.23 -10.67 5.68
CA GLU A 37 13.32 -9.73 5.33
C GLU A 37 13.45 -8.58 6.34
N GLY A 38 12.47 -8.40 7.23
CA GLY A 38 12.41 -7.29 8.18
C GLY A 38 11.80 -6.00 7.61
N THR A 39 11.33 -6.05 6.36
CA THR A 39 10.62 -4.96 5.69
C THR A 39 9.31 -4.67 6.43
N GLY A 40 9.00 -3.38 6.60
CA GLY A 40 7.80 -2.93 7.30
C GLY A 40 7.84 -3.06 8.82
N LEU A 41 8.96 -3.48 9.43
CA LEU A 41 9.07 -3.59 10.89
C LEU A 41 9.03 -2.21 11.56
N ILE A 42 8.05 -2.02 12.45
CA ILE A 42 7.90 -0.83 13.28
C ILE A 42 8.41 -1.09 14.69
N THR A 43 9.31 -0.21 15.13
CA THR A 43 9.90 -0.14 16.47
C THR A 43 9.51 1.19 17.13
N LYS A 44 9.78 1.32 18.43
CA LYS A 44 9.56 2.59 19.15
C LYS A 44 10.44 3.72 18.65
N ASP A 45 11.52 3.41 17.94
CA ASP A 45 12.48 4.41 17.50
C ASP A 45 12.18 4.91 16.08
N ASN A 46 11.47 4.14 15.25
CA ASN A 46 11.21 4.48 13.85
C ASN A 46 9.75 4.83 13.51
N TYR A 47 8.81 4.63 14.43
CA TYR A 47 7.38 4.77 14.11
C TYR A 47 6.99 6.19 13.71
N GLU A 48 7.54 7.23 14.36
CA GLU A 48 7.20 8.63 14.06
C GLU A 48 7.65 9.03 12.66
N GLN A 49 8.87 8.61 12.29
CA GLN A 49 9.39 8.81 10.94
C GLN A 49 8.50 8.12 9.91
N LYS A 50 8.18 6.83 10.13
CA LYS A 50 7.32 6.06 9.22
C LYS A 50 5.95 6.71 9.02
N LEU A 51 5.32 7.16 10.11
CA LEU A 51 4.03 7.86 10.05
C LEU A 51 4.15 9.21 9.33
N SER A 52 5.25 9.93 9.50
CA SER A 52 5.49 11.19 8.80
C SER A 52 5.67 10.97 7.29
N GLU A 53 6.42 9.93 6.90
CA GLU A 53 6.63 9.57 5.49
C GLU A 53 5.31 9.13 4.83
N GLU A 54 4.51 8.32 5.53
CA GLU A 54 3.18 7.92 5.09
C GLU A 54 2.25 9.13 4.93
N ALA A 55 2.20 10.01 5.94
CA ALA A 55 1.39 11.22 5.87
C ALA A 55 1.83 12.14 4.73
N ASP A 56 3.14 12.30 4.52
CA ASP A 56 3.66 13.11 3.42
C ASP A 56 3.25 12.53 2.06
N TYR A 57 3.39 11.21 1.90
CA TYR A 57 2.97 10.53 0.68
C TYR A 57 1.47 10.72 0.40
N PHE A 58 0.60 10.45 1.38
CA PHE A 58 -0.85 10.55 1.17
C PHE A 58 -1.35 11.98 0.96
N ASN A 59 -0.67 12.99 1.52
CA ASN A 59 -1.03 14.40 1.33
C ASN A 59 -0.58 14.95 -0.03
N HIS A 60 0.46 14.39 -0.62
CA HIS A 60 1.01 14.83 -1.91
C HIS A 60 0.71 13.86 -3.07
N TYR A 61 -0.04 12.79 -2.81
CA TYR A 61 -0.46 11.85 -3.84
C TYR A 61 -1.42 12.51 -4.83
N ASP A 62 -1.19 12.29 -6.12
CA ASP A 62 -2.03 12.79 -7.20
C ASP A 62 -3.30 11.92 -7.34
N TYR A 63 -4.34 12.27 -6.57
CA TYR A 63 -5.62 11.58 -6.65
C TYR A 63 -6.38 11.85 -7.96
N ASP A 64 -6.08 12.94 -8.67
CA ASP A 64 -6.74 13.24 -9.95
C ASP A 64 -6.36 12.19 -11.01
N SER A 65 -5.13 11.65 -10.92
CA SER A 65 -4.67 10.55 -11.79
C SER A 65 -5.55 9.29 -11.72
N ILE A 66 -6.19 9.01 -10.58
CA ILE A 66 -7.08 7.86 -10.41
C ILE A 66 -8.30 7.99 -11.33
N TYR A 67 -8.85 9.20 -11.46
CA TYR A 67 -10.03 9.45 -12.29
C TYR A 67 -9.69 9.55 -13.77
N ALA A 68 -8.47 9.93 -14.13
CA ALA A 68 -8.01 9.92 -15.52
C ALA A 68 -8.05 8.50 -16.12
N VAL A 69 -7.67 7.49 -15.34
CA VAL A 69 -7.76 6.07 -15.74
C VAL A 69 -9.21 5.61 -15.93
N LEU A 70 -10.16 6.18 -15.17
CA LEU A 70 -11.59 5.85 -15.29
C LEU A 70 -12.28 6.57 -16.46
N GLY A 71 -11.79 7.75 -16.85
CA GLY A 71 -12.33 8.54 -17.96
C GLY A 71 -12.10 7.95 -19.36
N GLU A 72 -11.11 7.07 -19.52
CA GLU A 72 -10.90 6.32 -20.78
C GLU A 72 -11.86 5.13 -20.94
N VAL A 73 -12.66 4.81 -19.93
CA VAL A 73 -13.58 3.63 -19.91
C VAL A 73 -15.04 3.99 -20.23
N THR A 74 -15.34 5.27 -20.48
CA THR A 74 -16.67 5.69 -20.97
C THR A 74 -16.65 5.99 -22.48
N PRO A 75 -17.45 5.29 -23.30
CA PRO A 75 -17.60 5.57 -24.74
C PRO A 75 -18.35 6.88 -25.01
#